data_AF-A0A1V2JMF6-F1
#
_entry.id   AF-A0A1V2JMF6-F1
#
_cell.length_a   1.000
_cell.length_b   1.000
_cell.length_c   1.000
_cell.angle_alpha   90.00
_cell.angle_beta   90.00
_cell.angle_gamma   90.00
#
_symmetry.space_group_name_H-M   'P 1'
#
loop_
_entity.id
_entity.type
_entity.pdbx_description
1 polymer ?
#
loop_
_entity_poly.entity_id
_entity_poly.type
_entity_poly.pdbx_seq_one_letter_code
_entity_poly.pdbx_strand_id
1 'polypeptide(L)'
;MILDIEYEKEVVVDSEEVVLALRREVAFKSVRCFIREPFPGGAIFEFDGDPSEFRLGKLTEFIDSELVRNNLKAWRSVSSHEPPKLRHFSIQFLSENLTLHVLAVDVFLSNELSGS
;
A
#
# COMPACT_ATOMS: atom_id res chain seq x y z
N MET A 1 -3.87 -13.40 3.29
CA MET A 1 -4.84 -12.65 2.46
C MET A 1 -4.14 -12.28 1.17
N ILE A 2 -4.80 -12.45 0.03
CA ILE A 2 -4.32 -12.03 -1.29
C ILE A 2 -5.40 -11.10 -1.84
N LEU A 3 -4.97 -9.98 -2.42
CA LEU A 3 -5.84 -9.03 -3.12
C LEU A 3 -5.43 -9.00 -4.59
N ASP A 4 -6.36 -9.34 -5.47
CA ASP A 4 -6.24 -9.13 -6.90
C ASP A 4 -6.62 -7.69 -7.26
N ILE A 5 -5.82 -7.07 -8.10
CA ILE A 5 -6.01 -5.69 -8.53
C ILE A 5 -5.89 -5.64 -10.03
N GLU A 6 -6.96 -5.17 -10.66
CA GLU A 6 -7.04 -4.90 -12.08
C GLU A 6 -7.09 -3.38 -12.26
N TYR A 7 -6.32 -2.87 -13.21
CA TYR A 7 -6.27 -1.44 -13.49
C TYR A 7 -5.85 -1.15 -14.93
N GLU A 8 -6.22 0.03 -15.40
CA GLU A 8 -5.79 0.57 -16.67
C GLU A 8 -4.57 1.48 -16.46
N LYS A 9 -3.60 1.40 -17.38
CA LYS A 9 -2.40 2.22 -17.39
C LYS A 9 -2.20 2.80 -18.78
N GLU A 10 -2.20 4.13 -18.86
CA GLU A 10 -1.81 4.86 -20.06
C GLU A 10 -0.29 4.82 -20.21
N VAL A 11 0.16 4.37 -21.38
CA VAL A 11 1.58 4.35 -21.76
C VAL A 11 1.72 4.91 -23.16
N VAL A 12 2.86 5.54 -23.44
CA VAL A 12 3.19 6.01 -24.79
C VAL A 12 4.06 4.96 -25.46
N VAL A 13 3.57 4.38 -26.56
CA VAL A 13 4.29 3.41 -27.40
C VAL A 13 4.38 4.00 -28.80
N ASP A 14 5.58 4.12 -29.35
CA ASP A 14 5.80 4.66 -30.71
C ASP A 14 5.15 6.03 -30.98
N SER A 15 5.11 6.89 -29.95
CA SER A 15 4.44 8.22 -29.97
C SER A 15 2.91 8.19 -30.01
N GLU A 16 2.30 7.03 -29.79
CA GLU A 16 0.85 6.87 -29.63
C GLU A 16 0.51 6.56 -28.16
N GLU A 17 -0.59 7.15 -27.66
CA GLU A 17 -1.14 6.85 -26.34
C GLU A 17 -1.94 5.54 -26.40
N VAL A 18 -1.52 4.56 -25.61
CA VAL A 18 -2.14 3.25 -25.52
C VAL A 18 -2.56 2.98 -24.08
N VAL A 19 -3.79 2.47 -23.90
CA VAL A 19 -4.30 2.01 -22.61
C VAL A 19 -4.06 0.52 -22.48
N LEU A 20 -3.31 0.12 -21.45
CA LEU A 20 -3.08 -1.29 -21.12
C LEU A 20 -3.93 -1.70 -19.91
N ALA A 21 -4.70 -2.78 -20.08
CA ALA A 21 -5.30 -3.48 -18.96
C ALA A 21 -4.23 -4.34 -18.27
N LEU A 22 -4.04 -4.14 -16.97
CA LEU A 22 -3.02 -4.81 -16.16
C LEU A 22 -3.63 -5.44 -14.92
N ARG A 23 -3.03 -6.54 -14.47
CA ARG A 23 -3.37 -7.23 -13.24
C ARG A 23 -2.14 -7.40 -12.35
N ARG A 24 -2.34 -7.26 -11.03
CA ARG A 24 -1.34 -7.53 -9.99
C ARG A 24 -1.97 -8.20 -8.78
N GLU A 25 -1.15 -8.92 -8.04
CA GLU A 25 -1.52 -9.54 -6.77
C GLU A 25 -0.76 -8.86 -5.62
N VAL A 26 -1.47 -8.61 -4.52
CA VAL A 26 -0.90 -8.15 -3.25
C VAL A 26 -1.07 -9.24 -2.22
N ALA A 27 0.04 -9.78 -1.72
CA ALA A 27 0.05 -10.78 -0.66
C ALA A 27 0.52 -10.17 0.66
N PHE A 28 -0.21 -10.46 1.74
CA PHE A 28 0.07 -9.90 3.06
C PHE A 28 0.47 -10.98 4.07
N LYS A 29 1.51 -10.70 4.87
CA LYS A 29 1.95 -11.52 5.99
C LYS A 29 1.55 -10.90 7.32
N SER A 30 0.69 -11.59 8.06
CA SER A 30 0.22 -11.20 9.40
C SER A 30 -0.33 -9.77 9.46
N VAL A 31 -1.44 -9.53 8.75
CA VAL A 31 -2.13 -8.24 8.74
C VAL A 31 -2.72 -7.94 10.12
N ARG A 32 -2.48 -6.73 10.61
CA ARG A 32 -3.05 -6.21 11.84
C ARG A 32 -4.12 -5.16 11.57
N CYS A 33 -3.91 -4.31 10.58
CA CYS A 33 -4.84 -3.27 10.18
C CYS A 33 -4.86 -3.15 8.66
N PHE A 34 -6.03 -2.93 8.10
CA PHE A 34 -6.24 -2.72 6.67
C PHE A 34 -7.26 -1.59 6.51
N ILE A 35 -6.87 -0.51 5.85
CA ILE A 35 -7.68 0.68 5.63
C ILE A 35 -7.78 0.92 4.13
N ARG A 36 -9.00 1.18 3.67
CA ARG A 36 -9.35 1.38 2.26
C ARG A 36 -9.98 2.76 2.12
N GLU A 37 -9.42 3.61 1.29
CA GLU A 37 -9.88 5.00 1.15
C GLU A 37 -9.89 5.46 -0.32
N PRO A 38 -10.69 6.49 -0.66
CA PRO A 38 -10.61 7.13 -1.96
C PRO A 38 -9.24 7.78 -2.19
N PHE A 39 -8.73 7.81 -3.42
CA PHE A 39 -7.54 8.58 -3.79
C PHE A 39 -7.93 10.06 -4.10
N PRO A 40 -7.10 11.09 -3.81
CA PRO A 40 -5.77 11.05 -3.17
C PRO A 40 -5.76 10.80 -1.66
N GLY A 41 -6.90 10.45 -1.06
CA GLY A 41 -7.00 10.22 0.38
C GLY A 41 -6.92 11.53 1.19
N GLY A 42 -7.31 11.47 2.45
CA GLY A 42 -7.01 12.56 3.39
C GLY A 42 -5.55 12.51 3.82
N ALA A 43 -5.02 13.59 4.40
CA ALA A 43 -3.77 13.53 5.16
C ALA A 43 -4.05 12.79 6.48
N ILE A 44 -3.91 11.46 6.49
CA ILE A 44 -4.41 10.66 7.62
C ILE A 44 -3.33 10.30 8.63
N PHE A 45 -2.04 10.29 8.23
CA PHE A 45 -0.97 9.84 9.11
C PHE A 45 0.29 10.70 8.94
N GLU A 46 0.91 11.06 10.07
CA GLU A 46 2.28 11.56 10.09
C GLU A 46 3.27 10.41 9.85
N PHE A 47 4.34 10.63 9.09
CA PHE A 47 5.39 9.65 8.83
C PHE A 47 6.71 10.36 8.50
N ASP A 48 7.83 9.65 8.64
CA ASP A 48 9.14 10.11 8.22
C ASP A 48 9.41 9.63 6.78
N GLY A 49 9.71 10.55 5.86
CA GLY A 49 10.05 10.22 4.48
C GLY A 49 9.84 11.38 3.51
N ASP A 50 10.38 11.26 2.30
CA ASP A 50 10.16 12.23 1.23
C ASP A 50 8.87 11.87 0.46
N PRO A 51 7.84 12.74 0.45
CA PRO A 51 6.63 12.50 -0.33
C PRO A 51 6.89 12.33 -1.83
N SER A 52 8.03 12.81 -2.33
CA SER A 52 8.43 12.62 -3.72
C SER A 52 8.72 11.16 -4.07
N GLU A 53 8.91 10.27 -3.09
CA GLU A 53 9.11 8.83 -3.30
C GLU A 53 7.80 8.09 -3.58
N PHE A 54 6.65 8.73 -3.32
CA PHE A 54 5.36 8.16 -3.67
C PHE A 54 5.20 8.07 -5.18
N ARG A 55 4.87 6.87 -5.63
CA ARG A 55 4.65 6.54 -7.04
C ARG A 55 3.40 5.71 -7.12
N LEU A 56 2.48 6.12 -8.00
CA LEU A 56 1.27 5.37 -8.30
C LEU A 56 1.61 3.92 -8.67
N GLY A 57 0.83 2.99 -8.16
CA GLY A 57 1.00 1.54 -8.38
C GLY A 57 2.26 0.93 -7.75
N LYS A 58 3.02 1.67 -6.93
CA LYS A 58 4.14 1.10 -6.17
C LYS A 58 3.75 0.83 -4.73
N LEU A 59 4.33 -0.23 -4.17
CA LEU A 59 4.31 -0.50 -2.75
C LEU A 59 5.29 0.44 -2.06
N THR A 60 4.77 1.36 -1.26
CA THR A 60 5.59 2.28 -0.46
C THR A 60 5.49 1.90 1.01
N GLU A 61 6.62 1.84 1.70
CA GLU A 61 6.67 1.70 3.16
C GLU A 61 6.75 3.07 3.81
N PHE A 62 5.94 3.31 4.84
CA PHE A 62 5.92 4.55 5.61
C PHE A 62 6.73 4.32 6.89
N ILE A 63 7.99 4.78 6.85
CA ILE A 63 8.91 4.66 7.97
C ILE A 63 8.45 5.54 9.12
N ASP A 64 8.54 5.00 10.34
CA ASP A 64 8.08 5.62 11.58
C ASP A 64 6.70 6.30 11.47
N SER A 65 5.75 5.66 10.80
CA SER A 65 4.41 6.24 10.73
C SER A 65 3.70 6.25 12.09
N GLU A 66 2.90 7.29 12.29
CA GLU A 66 2.03 7.47 13.46
C GLU A 66 1.16 6.22 13.70
N LEU A 67 0.66 5.62 12.62
CA LEU A 67 -0.15 4.41 12.66
C LEU A 67 0.59 3.23 13.30
N VAL A 68 1.88 3.03 12.97
CA VAL A 68 2.74 2.01 13.61
C VAL A 68 2.98 2.35 15.06
N ARG A 69 3.40 3.59 15.36
CA ARG A 69 3.69 4.04 16.73
C ARG A 69 2.50 3.85 17.66
N ASN A 70 1.30 4.25 17.23
CA ASN A 70 0.07 4.13 18.00
C ASN A 70 -0.30 2.65 18.22
N ASN A 71 -0.15 1.79 17.22
CA ASN A 71 -0.40 0.35 17.38
C ASN A 71 0.58 -0.30 18.35
N LEU A 72 1.88 0.01 18.24
CA LEU A 72 2.91 -0.53 19.14
C LEU A 72 2.71 -0.06 20.59
N LYS A 73 2.30 1.21 20.78
CA LYS A 73 1.95 1.74 22.10
C LYS A 73 0.75 1.01 22.71
N ALA A 74 -0.31 0.80 21.92
CA ALA A 74 -1.49 0.05 22.35
C ALA A 74 -1.17 -1.42 22.65
N TRP A 75 -0.28 -2.06 21.88
CA TRP A 75 0.17 -3.42 22.17
C TRP A 75 0.89 -3.52 23.51
N ARG A 76 1.84 -2.61 23.75
CA ARG A 76 2.62 -2.57 25.00
C ARG A 76 1.77 -2.27 26.23
N SER A 77 0.62 -1.59 26.08
CA SER A 77 -0.27 -1.34 27.21
C SER A 77 -1.09 -2.56 27.63
N VAL A 78 -1.20 -3.60 26.78
CA VAL A 78 -2.01 -4.80 27.06
C VAL A 78 -1.21 -6.10 27.08
N SER A 79 0.07 -6.06 26.69
CA SER A 79 0.94 -7.23 26.58
C SER A 79 2.36 -6.92 27.03
N SER A 80 2.96 -7.84 27.77
CA SER A 80 4.38 -7.83 28.16
C SER A 80 5.28 -8.59 27.18
N HIS A 81 4.70 -9.22 26.14
CA HIS A 81 5.45 -9.92 25.11
C HIS A 81 6.11 -8.97 24.11
N GLU A 82 7.10 -9.48 23.38
CA GLU A 82 7.73 -8.74 22.29
C GLU A 82 6.67 -8.28 21.27
N PRO A 83 6.65 -7.00 20.87
CA PRO A 83 5.70 -6.52 19.90
C PRO A 83 5.95 -7.15 18.52
N PRO A 84 4.90 -7.38 17.73
CA PRO A 84 5.05 -7.81 16.35
C PRO A 84 5.88 -6.79 15.56
N LYS A 85 6.66 -7.27 14.58
CA LYS A 85 7.45 -6.44 13.65
C LYS A 85 6.55 -5.76 12.60
N LEU A 86 5.59 -4.98 13.07
CA LEU A 86 4.63 -4.29 12.22
C LEU A 86 5.31 -3.16 11.45
N ARG A 87 4.98 -3.09 10.17
CA ARG A 87 5.38 -2.06 9.22
C ARG A 87 4.12 -1.50 8.57
N HIS A 88 4.17 -0.26 8.12
CA HIS A 88 3.07 0.39 7.41
C HIS A 88 3.41 0.47 5.94
N PHE A 89 2.53 -0.09 5.12
CA PHE A 89 2.61 -0.04 3.67
C PHE A 89 1.43 0.72 3.10
N SER A 90 1.66 1.44 2.00
CA SER A 90 0.61 2.02 1.18
C SER A 90 0.78 1.63 -0.28
N ILE A 91 -0.35 1.51 -0.98
CA ILE A 91 -0.40 1.35 -2.43
C ILE A 91 -1.55 2.21 -2.95
N GLN A 92 -1.28 3.00 -3.99
CA GLN A 92 -2.23 3.93 -4.60
C GLN A 92 -2.55 3.49 -6.02
N PHE A 93 -3.84 3.38 -6.34
CA PHE A 93 -4.36 3.01 -7.66
C PHE A 93 -5.26 4.13 -8.17
N LEU A 94 -4.79 4.85 -9.19
CA LEU A 94 -5.50 6.01 -9.73
C LEU A 94 -6.79 5.61 -10.46
N SER A 95 -6.75 4.55 -11.28
CA SER A 95 -7.90 4.08 -12.05
C SER A 95 -9.08 3.65 -11.16
N GLU A 96 -8.76 3.02 -10.03
CA GLU A 96 -9.73 2.54 -9.04
C GLU A 96 -10.14 3.63 -8.04
N ASN A 97 -9.58 4.84 -8.18
CA ASN A 97 -9.72 5.93 -7.22
C ASN A 97 -9.47 5.45 -5.77
N LEU A 98 -8.41 4.67 -5.57
CA LEU A 98 -8.23 3.84 -4.38
C LEU A 98 -6.84 4.01 -3.76
N THR A 99 -6.81 4.21 -2.45
CA THR A 99 -5.60 4.12 -1.61
C THR A 99 -5.79 3.02 -0.58
N LEU A 100 -4.79 2.17 -0.45
CA LEU A 100 -4.73 1.12 0.56
C LEU A 100 -3.65 1.46 1.57
N HIS A 101 -3.97 1.37 2.87
CA HIS A 101 -3.02 1.46 3.97
C HIS A 101 -3.07 0.16 4.77
N VAL A 102 -1.90 -0.45 5.00
CA VAL A 102 -1.81 -1.77 5.62
C VAL A 102 -0.74 -1.77 6.70
N LEU A 103 -1.14 -2.18 7.91
CA LEU A 103 -0.20 -2.61 8.93
C LEU A 103 -0.04 -4.13 8.86
N ALA A 104 1.16 -4.58 8.51
CA ALA A 104 1.48 -5.99 8.41
C ALA A 104 2.95 -6.25 8.80
N VAL A 105 3.31 -7.51 9.01
CA VAL A 105 4.72 -7.89 9.17
C VAL A 105 5.46 -7.76 7.84
N ASP A 106 4.79 -8.11 6.74
CA ASP A 106 5.34 -7.98 5.40
C ASP A 106 4.24 -7.87 4.35
N VAL A 107 4.56 -7.23 3.23
CA VAL A 107 3.68 -7.09 2.07
C VAL A 107 4.48 -7.32 0.80
N PHE A 108 3.96 -8.17 -0.06
CA PHE A 108 4.52 -8.47 -1.37
C PHE A 108 3.56 -7.99 -2.45
N LEU A 109 4.08 -7.27 -3.44
CA LEU A 109 3.35 -6.83 -4.62
C LEU A 109 3.97 -7.51 -5.84
N SER A 110 3.18 -8.28 -6.59
CA SER A 110 3.64 -8.99 -7.78
C SER A 110 4.08 -8.02 -8.89
N ASN A 111 4.73 -8.54 -9.93
CA ASN A 111 4.92 -7.77 -11.16
C ASN A 111 3.58 -7.53 -11.89
N GLU A 112 3.56 -6.54 -12.76
CA GLU A 112 2.46 -6.29 -13.71
C GLU A 112 2.32 -7.47 -14.67
N LEU A 113 1.11 -8.00 -14.80
CA LEU A 113 0.72 -8.99 -15.79
C LEU A 113 -0.32 -8.37 -16.73
N SER A 114 -0.33 -8.75 -18.00
CA SER A 114 -1.38 -8.32 -18.93
C SER A 114 -2.74 -8.82 -18.45
N GLY A 115 -3.74 -7.94 -18.43
CA GLY A 115 -5.14 -8.31 -18.21
C GLY A 115 -5.61 -9.23 -19.34
N SER A 116 -6.23 -10.35 -18.98
CA SER A 116 -6.80 -11.33 -19.92
C SER A 116 -8.13 -10.85 -20.50
#